data_AF-A0A0W1DDC1-F1
#
_entry.id   AF-A0A0W1DDC1-F1
#
_cell.length_a   1.000
_cell.length_b   1.000
_cell.length_c   1.000
_cell.angle_alpha   90.00
_cell.angle_beta   90.00
_cell.angle_gamma   90.00
#
_symmetry.space_group_name_H-M   'P 1'
#
loop_
_entity.id
_entity.type
_entity.pdbx_description
1 polymer ?
#
loop_
_entity_poly.entity_id
_entity_poly.type
_entity_poly.pdbx_seq_one_letter_code
_entity_poly.pdbx_strand_id
1 'polypeptide(L)'
;MWNAGYVSEVDYIYGYFSELAPVRLKFALLSRGVSHDVGDSPSYLELGFGHGLSLNINAATSSGRFFGTDFNPSQAAYAAQIARACGKPLGIFDDSFEEFARRDDLPQFDIIALHGIWSWVSNETRDAIVEIVRLKLKPGGILYISYNCKPGWSPIEPLRHLLNLHAAKAAAGGLLARVDESLHFAQRVVDASAGYFDLYPSVGNMVESIRKLDRSYVSHEYFNRHWLPESFSEVSARLAEAKMDFAASASLIDNMPGLGVPSHCQGLLASISDLALYETTRDYIVNRQFRRDIYVKGKRQMSVAEVADRLEAYSFLTLAETEQLPLTLTTAGGSATLRSEIYQPVWEALMASNGAAVPFGVLVDRIASVGITRSQLAETLFVLTGRGDVAPTSQSATPEDDRIASVALNMELCRRSKYSSGANNLAASNIGSAVPVTRVQQLVLLALWEGVEEVDTTVWRWLSEQGERLISEGVTLETVEENLEEIRKIHGEVTSKLLPLLRRLGAAPV
;
A
#
# COMPACT_ATOMS: atom_id res chain seq x y z
N MET A 1 23.33 -17.40 9.78
CA MET A 1 21.90 -17.80 9.84
C MET A 1 21.28 -17.25 8.56
N TRP A 2 20.65 -18.08 7.74
CA TRP A 2 20.20 -17.68 6.39
C TRP A 2 19.13 -16.58 6.40
N ASN A 3 18.42 -16.42 7.51
CA ASN A 3 17.32 -15.47 7.65
C ASN A 3 17.75 -14.03 7.99
N ALA A 4 19.06 -13.70 7.99
CA ALA A 4 19.58 -12.36 8.26
C ALA A 4 19.03 -11.65 9.53
N GLY A 5 18.49 -12.40 10.51
CA GLY A 5 17.88 -11.84 11.73
C GLY A 5 16.37 -11.51 11.61
N TYR A 6 15.73 -11.82 10.48
CA TYR A 6 14.28 -11.81 10.30
C TYR A 6 13.63 -13.05 10.94
N VAL A 7 12.48 -12.86 11.60
CA VAL A 7 11.68 -13.97 12.14
C VAL A 7 11.05 -14.75 10.98
N SER A 8 11.64 -15.89 10.61
CA SER A 8 11.16 -16.74 9.50
C SER A 8 10.28 -17.92 9.96
N GLU A 9 9.98 -18.01 11.27
CA GLU A 9 9.27 -19.16 11.87
C GLU A 9 7.73 -19.06 11.75
N VAL A 10 7.18 -17.92 11.30
CA VAL A 10 5.72 -17.76 11.10
C VAL A 10 5.39 -17.01 9.81
N ASP A 11 4.39 -17.49 9.08
CA ASP A 11 3.95 -16.95 7.80
C ASP A 11 3.53 -15.46 7.90
N TYR A 12 4.02 -14.65 6.96
CA TYR A 12 3.76 -13.21 6.87
C TYR A 12 2.42 -12.91 6.15
N ILE A 13 1.82 -11.75 6.38
CA ILE A 13 0.51 -11.36 5.82
C ILE A 13 0.60 -11.18 4.29
N TYR A 14 -0.47 -11.52 3.56
CA TYR A 14 -0.64 -11.20 2.13
C TYR A 14 -0.96 -9.71 1.93
N GLY A 15 0.06 -8.84 2.01
CA GLY A 15 -0.08 -7.39 1.84
C GLY A 15 -0.10 -6.94 0.37
N TYR A 16 -1.08 -6.11 0.01
CA TYR A 16 -1.06 -5.32 -1.22
C TYR A 16 -0.91 -3.83 -0.90
N PHE A 17 -0.05 -3.14 -1.64
CA PHE A 17 0.23 -1.71 -1.44
C PHE A 17 0.04 -0.96 -2.76
N SER A 18 -1.10 -0.27 -2.90
CA SER A 18 -1.45 0.44 -4.14
C SER A 18 -0.41 1.49 -4.55
N GLU A 19 0.29 2.06 -3.59
CA GLU A 19 1.32 3.08 -3.79
C GLU A 19 2.51 2.60 -4.62
N LEU A 20 2.71 1.28 -4.75
CA LEU A 20 3.77 0.68 -5.56
C LEU A 20 3.42 0.66 -7.06
N ALA A 21 2.13 0.81 -7.40
CA ALA A 21 1.69 0.75 -8.78
C ALA A 21 2.31 1.89 -9.63
N PRO A 22 2.85 1.60 -10.83
CA PRO A 22 3.47 2.62 -11.68
C PRO A 22 2.59 3.85 -11.93
N VAL A 23 1.29 3.65 -12.18
CA VAL A 23 0.34 4.76 -12.39
C VAL A 23 0.21 5.66 -11.16
N ARG A 24 0.24 5.09 -9.95
CA ARG A 24 0.13 5.82 -8.68
C ARG A 24 1.41 6.62 -8.40
N LEU A 25 2.57 6.03 -8.65
CA LEU A 25 3.86 6.71 -8.53
C LEU A 25 3.97 7.92 -9.46
N LYS A 26 3.64 7.74 -10.75
CA LYS A 26 3.63 8.82 -11.74
C LYS A 26 2.65 9.93 -11.35
N PHE A 27 1.45 9.57 -10.89
CA PHE A 27 0.43 10.54 -10.48
C PHE A 27 0.84 11.32 -9.23
N ALA A 28 1.51 10.69 -8.27
CA ALA A 28 2.07 11.38 -7.10
C ALA A 28 3.17 12.38 -7.48
N LEU A 29 4.04 12.04 -8.42
CA LEU A 29 5.04 12.98 -8.96
C LEU A 29 4.38 14.16 -9.69
N LEU A 30 3.35 13.89 -10.50
CA LEU A 30 2.57 14.93 -11.18
C LEU A 30 1.93 15.90 -10.18
N SER A 31 1.44 15.41 -9.04
CA SER A 31 0.87 16.24 -7.96
C SER A 31 1.85 17.26 -7.36
N ARG A 32 3.15 17.02 -7.52
CA ARG A 32 4.24 17.92 -7.10
C ARG A 32 4.93 18.62 -8.27
N GLY A 33 4.44 18.41 -9.50
CA GLY A 33 5.06 18.93 -10.71
C GLY A 33 6.48 18.39 -10.96
N VAL A 34 6.80 17.19 -10.47
CA VAL A 34 8.13 16.59 -10.65
C VAL A 34 8.14 15.72 -11.89
N SER A 35 9.10 15.95 -12.79
CA SER A 35 9.28 15.18 -14.01
C SER A 35 9.97 13.83 -13.72
N HIS A 36 9.62 12.81 -14.50
CA HIS A 36 10.28 11.52 -14.57
C HIS A 36 10.46 11.11 -16.04
N ASP A 37 11.33 10.13 -16.31
CA ASP A 37 11.54 9.57 -17.66
C ASP A 37 10.96 8.15 -17.81
N VAL A 38 10.15 7.74 -16.84
CA VAL A 38 9.45 6.45 -16.86
C VAL A 38 8.36 6.44 -17.94
N GLY A 39 8.60 5.70 -19.01
CA GLY A 39 7.62 5.47 -20.09
C GLY A 39 6.45 4.57 -19.68
N ASP A 40 5.61 4.19 -20.65
CA ASP A 40 4.38 3.43 -20.38
C ASP A 40 4.58 1.93 -20.15
N SER A 41 5.73 1.41 -20.57
CA SER A 41 6.14 0.01 -20.36
C SER A 41 7.44 -0.07 -19.56
N PRO A 42 7.43 0.31 -18.26
CA PRO A 42 8.64 0.38 -17.45
C PRO A 42 9.29 -0.99 -17.21
N SER A 43 10.60 -0.99 -17.03
CA SER A 43 11.30 -2.06 -16.30
C SER A 43 11.18 -1.77 -14.80
N TYR A 44 10.42 -2.59 -14.09
CA TYR A 44 10.09 -2.42 -12.68
C TYR A 44 10.78 -3.49 -11.82
N LEU A 45 11.33 -3.08 -10.68
CA LEU A 45 11.92 -3.98 -9.67
C LEU A 45 11.25 -3.77 -8.31
N GLU A 46 10.80 -4.87 -7.69
CA GLU A 46 10.37 -4.91 -6.29
C GLU A 46 11.42 -5.60 -5.42
N LEU A 47 11.91 -4.92 -4.38
CA LEU A 47 12.83 -5.46 -3.40
C LEU A 47 12.07 -5.87 -2.13
N GLY A 48 12.21 -7.13 -1.72
CA GLY A 48 11.53 -7.69 -0.55
C GLY A 48 10.02 -7.80 -0.79
N PHE A 49 9.62 -8.52 -1.84
CA PHE A 49 8.23 -8.59 -2.28
C PHE A 49 7.32 -9.45 -1.37
N GLY A 50 7.86 -10.16 -0.38
CA GLY A 50 7.09 -11.03 0.51
C GLY A 50 6.41 -12.15 -0.28
N HIS A 51 5.11 -12.34 -0.12
CA HIS A 51 4.33 -13.29 -0.95
C HIS A 51 4.15 -12.85 -2.42
N GLY A 52 4.67 -11.68 -2.81
CA GLY A 52 4.70 -11.23 -4.20
C GLY A 52 3.36 -10.74 -4.73
N LEU A 53 2.42 -10.37 -3.85
CA LEU A 53 1.09 -9.94 -4.25
C LEU A 53 1.12 -8.63 -5.04
N SER A 54 1.80 -7.59 -4.53
CA SER A 54 1.96 -6.31 -5.24
C SER A 54 2.71 -6.48 -6.57
N LEU A 55 3.82 -7.23 -6.56
CA LEU A 55 4.57 -7.57 -7.76
C LEU A 55 3.70 -8.24 -8.85
N ASN A 56 2.95 -9.29 -8.49
CA ASN A 56 2.09 -10.02 -9.42
C ASN A 56 0.95 -9.16 -9.96
N ILE A 57 0.30 -8.37 -9.09
CA ILE A 57 -0.78 -7.45 -9.48
C ILE A 57 -0.25 -6.37 -10.43
N ASN A 58 0.87 -5.74 -10.10
CA ASN A 58 1.45 -4.69 -10.96
C ASN A 58 1.85 -5.27 -12.32
N ALA A 59 2.43 -6.48 -12.35
CA ALA A 59 2.74 -7.16 -13.61
C ALA A 59 1.51 -7.52 -14.44
N ALA A 60 0.42 -7.95 -13.80
CA ALA A 60 -0.83 -8.27 -14.48
C ALA A 60 -1.53 -7.02 -15.04
N THR A 61 -1.52 -5.93 -14.28
CA THR A 61 -2.34 -4.73 -14.55
C THR A 61 -1.62 -3.66 -15.35
N SER A 62 -0.33 -3.82 -15.60
CA SER A 62 0.48 -2.85 -16.34
C SER A 62 1.29 -3.53 -17.44
N SER A 63 1.51 -2.78 -18.51
CA SER A 63 2.54 -3.10 -19.50
C SER A 63 3.93 -2.86 -18.92
N GLY A 64 4.93 -3.61 -19.41
CA GLY A 64 6.32 -3.48 -18.96
C GLY A 64 6.99 -4.82 -18.68
N ARG A 65 8.17 -4.74 -18.06
CA ARG A 65 8.95 -5.90 -17.61
C ARG A 65 9.10 -5.83 -16.11
N PHE A 66 8.61 -6.85 -15.42
CA PHE A 66 8.58 -6.86 -13.96
C PHE A 66 9.59 -7.85 -13.41
N PHE A 67 10.23 -7.46 -12.32
CA PHE A 67 11.23 -8.23 -11.61
C PHE A 67 11.02 -8.06 -10.11
N GLY A 68 11.38 -9.07 -9.33
CA GLY A 68 11.43 -8.95 -7.88
C GLY A 68 12.40 -9.95 -7.26
N THR A 69 12.97 -9.57 -6.12
CA THR A 69 13.79 -10.47 -5.29
C THR A 69 13.33 -10.45 -3.84
N ASP A 70 13.27 -11.63 -3.22
CA ASP A 70 13.03 -11.78 -1.79
C ASP A 70 13.86 -12.96 -1.27
N PHE A 71 14.70 -12.76 -0.25
CA PHE A 71 15.64 -13.77 0.23
C PHE A 71 14.96 -15.05 0.75
N ASN A 72 13.63 -15.03 0.97
CA ASN A 72 12.89 -16.19 1.43
C ASN A 72 12.44 -17.08 0.24
N PRO A 73 12.98 -18.31 0.10
CA PRO A 73 12.66 -19.16 -1.04
C PRO A 73 11.21 -19.65 -1.07
N SER A 74 10.52 -19.76 0.08
CA SER A 74 9.10 -20.16 0.10
C SER A 74 8.20 -19.06 -0.48
N GLN A 75 8.55 -17.82 -0.19
CA GLN A 75 7.90 -16.62 -0.71
C GLN A 75 8.13 -16.46 -2.21
N ALA A 76 9.37 -16.63 -2.68
CA ALA A 76 9.69 -16.64 -4.11
C ALA A 76 8.97 -17.77 -4.86
N ALA A 77 8.93 -18.98 -4.30
CA ALA A 77 8.20 -20.10 -4.89
C ALA A 77 6.69 -19.84 -4.98
N TYR A 78 6.08 -19.28 -3.93
CA TYR A 78 4.67 -18.88 -3.95
C TYR A 78 4.41 -17.79 -5.00
N ALA A 79 5.20 -16.72 -5.02
CA ALA A 79 5.07 -15.65 -6.00
C ALA A 79 5.16 -16.17 -7.44
N ALA A 80 6.08 -17.10 -7.71
CA ALA A 80 6.23 -17.75 -9.01
C ALA A 80 5.06 -18.68 -9.36
N GLN A 81 4.46 -19.33 -8.36
CA GLN A 81 3.26 -20.13 -8.56
C GLN A 81 2.07 -19.26 -9.00
N ILE A 82 1.87 -18.11 -8.34
CA ILE A 82 0.84 -17.13 -8.69
C ILE A 82 1.09 -16.53 -10.08
N ALA A 83 2.35 -16.19 -10.39
CA ALA A 83 2.74 -15.60 -11.67
C ALA A 83 2.37 -16.45 -12.88
N ARG A 84 2.40 -17.79 -12.74
CA ARG A 84 2.02 -18.71 -13.83
C ARG A 84 0.58 -18.51 -14.29
N ALA A 85 -0.33 -18.06 -13.42
CA ALA A 85 -1.71 -17.80 -13.79
C ALA A 85 -1.88 -16.53 -14.64
N CYS A 86 -1.04 -15.52 -14.42
CA CYS A 86 -1.07 -14.24 -15.13
C CYS A 86 -0.66 -14.36 -16.61
N GLY A 87 0.16 -15.37 -16.96
CA GLY A 87 0.61 -15.61 -18.34
C GLY A 87 1.63 -14.58 -18.87
N LYS A 88 1.98 -13.57 -18.08
CA LYS A 88 3.03 -12.59 -18.40
C LYS A 88 4.39 -13.00 -17.81
N PRO A 89 5.50 -12.71 -18.50
CA PRO A 89 6.83 -13.01 -17.98
C PRO A 89 7.15 -12.11 -16.77
N LEU A 90 7.53 -12.75 -15.66
CA LEU A 90 7.91 -12.10 -14.40
C LEU A 90 9.25 -12.70 -13.92
N GLY A 91 10.26 -11.86 -13.70
CA GLY A 91 11.55 -12.29 -13.16
C GLY A 91 11.48 -12.37 -11.64
N ILE A 92 11.48 -13.58 -11.08
CA ILE A 92 11.39 -13.79 -9.63
C ILE A 92 12.67 -14.47 -9.16
N PHE A 93 13.29 -13.90 -8.14
CA PHE A 93 14.54 -14.36 -7.56
C PHE A 93 14.40 -14.50 -6.05
N ASP A 94 15.26 -15.34 -5.48
CA ASP A 94 15.41 -15.53 -4.04
C ASP A 94 16.77 -15.01 -3.51
N ASP A 95 17.43 -14.15 -4.27
CA ASP A 95 18.70 -13.54 -3.88
C ASP A 95 18.52 -12.59 -2.68
N SER A 96 19.49 -12.58 -1.76
CA SER A 96 19.68 -11.45 -0.84
C SER A 96 19.97 -10.16 -1.62
N PHE A 97 19.80 -8.98 -1.00
CA PHE A 97 20.11 -7.72 -1.70
C PHE A 97 21.60 -7.60 -2.04
N GLU A 98 22.48 -8.15 -1.21
CA GLU A 98 23.92 -8.20 -1.44
C GLU A 98 24.28 -9.09 -2.64
N GLU A 99 23.59 -10.21 -2.83
CA GLU A 99 23.75 -11.08 -4.01
C GLU A 99 23.16 -10.42 -5.25
N PHE A 100 21.95 -9.88 -5.15
CA PHE A 100 21.24 -9.22 -6.23
C PHE A 100 22.01 -8.01 -6.78
N ALA A 101 22.65 -7.22 -5.91
CA ALA A 101 23.50 -6.09 -6.29
C ALA A 101 24.65 -6.48 -7.22
N ARG A 102 25.19 -7.71 -7.08
CA ARG A 102 26.35 -8.22 -7.84
C ARG A 102 25.99 -8.86 -9.16
N ARG A 103 24.71 -9.06 -9.46
CA ARG A 103 24.23 -9.65 -10.71
C ARG A 103 24.56 -8.76 -11.91
N ASP A 104 25.05 -9.34 -12.99
CA ASP A 104 25.38 -8.67 -14.25
C ASP A 104 24.37 -8.95 -15.38
N ASP A 105 23.47 -9.92 -15.19
CA ASP A 105 22.46 -10.36 -16.15
C ASP A 105 21.16 -9.53 -16.13
N LEU A 106 21.01 -8.62 -15.16
CA LEU A 106 19.82 -7.80 -14.98
C LEU A 106 19.85 -6.51 -15.81
N PRO A 107 18.68 -6.03 -16.30
CA PRO A 107 18.60 -4.70 -16.93
C PRO A 107 18.77 -3.58 -15.89
N GLN A 108 18.87 -2.34 -16.36
CA GLN A 108 18.54 -1.20 -15.52
C GLN A 108 17.03 -0.99 -15.46
N PHE A 109 16.55 -0.49 -14.33
CA PHE A 109 15.13 -0.31 -14.02
C PHE A 109 14.73 1.15 -14.13
N ASP A 110 13.48 1.37 -14.57
CA ASP A 110 12.82 2.67 -14.59
C ASP A 110 12.17 2.97 -13.23
N ILE A 111 11.71 1.92 -12.53
CA ILE A 111 11.14 2.00 -11.19
C ILE A 111 11.80 0.94 -10.31
N ILE A 112 12.25 1.34 -9.12
CA ILE A 112 12.58 0.42 -8.02
C ILE A 112 11.63 0.73 -6.86
N ALA A 113 11.04 -0.29 -6.26
CA ALA A 113 10.15 -0.14 -5.11
C ALA A 113 10.58 -1.07 -3.98
N LEU A 114 10.56 -0.56 -2.74
CA LEU A 114 10.69 -1.36 -1.53
C LEU A 114 9.69 -0.89 -0.48
N HIS A 115 8.90 -1.82 0.07
CA HIS A 115 7.86 -1.49 1.04
C HIS A 115 8.06 -2.25 2.35
N GLY A 116 8.19 -1.52 3.45
CA GLY A 116 8.24 -2.14 4.78
C GLY A 116 9.52 -2.94 5.03
N ILE A 117 10.63 -2.57 4.37
CA ILE A 117 11.93 -3.26 4.48
C ILE A 117 12.95 -2.42 5.24
N TRP A 118 13.10 -1.15 4.88
CA TRP A 118 14.21 -0.29 5.30
C TRP A 118 14.47 -0.26 6.81
N SER A 119 13.40 -0.19 7.63
CA SER A 119 13.53 -0.11 9.08
C SER A 119 13.94 -1.43 9.73
N TRP A 120 13.78 -2.56 9.04
CA TRP A 120 13.91 -3.92 9.61
C TRP A 120 15.20 -4.63 9.22
N VAL A 121 16.05 -3.97 8.43
CA VAL A 121 17.31 -4.55 7.93
C VAL A 121 18.52 -3.91 8.62
N SER A 122 19.68 -4.58 8.53
CA SER A 122 20.94 -4.05 9.06
C SER A 122 21.46 -2.88 8.21
N ASN A 123 22.48 -2.18 8.70
CA ASN A 123 23.11 -1.10 7.93
C ASN A 123 23.79 -1.63 6.66
N GLU A 124 24.40 -2.82 6.72
CA GLU A 124 25.04 -3.46 5.58
C GLU A 124 24.01 -3.77 4.47
N THR A 125 22.82 -4.24 4.85
CA THR A 125 21.74 -4.50 3.91
C THR A 125 21.13 -3.19 3.37
N ARG A 126 21.08 -2.10 4.17
CA ARG A 126 20.73 -0.76 3.65
C ARG A 126 21.75 -0.29 2.62
N ASP A 127 23.03 -0.50 2.86
CA ASP A 127 24.09 -0.14 1.92
C ASP A 127 23.95 -0.94 0.61
N ALA A 128 23.59 -2.22 0.68
CA ALA A 128 23.28 -3.02 -0.50
C ALA A 128 22.05 -2.48 -1.27
N ILE A 129 20.98 -2.07 -0.58
CA ILE A 129 19.82 -1.43 -1.22
C ILE A 129 20.24 -0.14 -1.94
N VAL A 130 21.01 0.72 -1.28
CA VAL A 130 21.52 1.98 -1.85
C VAL A 130 22.41 1.70 -3.07
N GLU A 131 23.23 0.64 -3.01
CA GLU A 131 24.06 0.20 -4.14
C GLU A 131 23.22 -0.28 -5.33
N ILE A 132 22.16 -1.09 -5.09
CA ILE A 132 21.21 -1.49 -6.13
C ILE A 132 20.60 -0.25 -6.79
N VAL A 133 20.09 0.71 -6.00
CA VAL A 133 19.51 1.95 -6.54
C VAL A 133 20.55 2.74 -7.35
N ARG A 134 21.78 2.86 -6.85
CA ARG A 134 22.85 3.60 -7.51
C ARG A 134 23.22 2.98 -8.86
N LEU A 135 23.35 1.66 -8.94
CA LEU A 135 23.84 0.93 -10.12
C LEU A 135 22.73 0.57 -11.13
N LYS A 136 21.55 0.21 -10.61
CA LYS A 136 20.48 -0.39 -11.41
C LYS A 136 19.33 0.57 -11.73
N LEU A 137 19.15 1.69 -11.03
CA LEU A 137 18.14 2.70 -11.41
C LEU A 137 18.67 3.62 -12.52
N LYS A 138 17.89 3.79 -13.59
CA LYS A 138 18.21 4.73 -14.68
C LYS A 138 18.11 6.19 -14.21
N PRO A 139 18.87 7.12 -14.81
CA PRO A 139 18.57 8.55 -14.70
C PRO A 139 17.11 8.85 -15.07
N GLY A 140 16.43 9.72 -14.34
CA GLY A 140 14.99 9.97 -14.50
C GLY A 140 14.08 8.86 -13.95
N GLY A 141 14.66 7.79 -13.41
CA GLY A 141 13.94 6.69 -12.76
C GLY A 141 13.42 7.06 -11.37
N ILE A 142 12.44 6.27 -10.92
CA ILE A 142 11.70 6.47 -9.67
C ILE A 142 12.14 5.42 -8.64
N LEU A 143 12.38 5.86 -7.41
CA LEU A 143 12.48 5.00 -6.23
C LEU A 143 11.28 5.25 -5.33
N TYR A 144 10.55 4.18 -5.01
CA TYR A 144 9.59 4.17 -3.89
C TYR A 144 10.23 3.50 -2.69
N ILE A 145 10.15 4.13 -1.51
CA ILE A 145 10.63 3.55 -0.25
C ILE A 145 9.66 3.86 0.90
N SER A 146 9.34 2.86 1.71
CA SER A 146 8.60 3.06 2.95
C SER A 146 9.34 2.58 4.19
N TYR A 147 9.17 3.30 5.30
CA TYR A 147 9.93 3.10 6.53
C TYR A 147 9.22 3.68 7.76
N ASN A 148 9.42 3.00 8.90
CA ASN A 148 9.14 3.55 10.23
C ASN A 148 10.11 4.70 10.49
N CYS A 149 9.61 5.82 11.02
CA CYS A 149 10.41 7.02 11.22
C CYS A 149 10.22 7.69 12.59
N LYS A 150 11.20 8.52 12.93
CA LYS A 150 11.12 9.45 14.07
C LYS A 150 10.37 10.73 13.67
N PRO A 151 9.72 11.43 14.63
CA PRO A 151 9.67 11.13 16.06
C PRO A 151 8.57 10.15 16.49
N GLY A 152 7.65 9.77 15.59
CA GLY A 152 6.44 9.03 15.97
C GLY A 152 6.68 7.70 16.69
N TRP A 153 7.79 7.02 16.38
CA TRP A 153 8.20 5.77 17.04
C TRP A 153 9.06 5.96 18.28
N SER A 154 9.61 7.16 18.52
CA SER A 154 10.51 7.42 19.66
C SER A 154 9.89 7.09 21.02
N PRO A 155 8.59 7.37 21.29
CA PRO A 155 7.99 6.97 22.56
C PRO A 155 7.92 5.46 22.77
N ILE A 156 7.91 4.63 21.71
CA ILE A 156 7.72 3.16 21.80
C ILE A 156 9.06 2.41 21.85
N GLU A 157 10.14 3.03 21.35
CA GLU A 157 11.46 2.42 21.28
C GLU A 157 11.98 1.86 22.63
N PRO A 158 11.83 2.55 23.78
CA PRO A 158 12.23 1.99 25.07
C PRO A 158 11.41 0.75 25.51
N LEU A 159 10.10 0.71 25.23
CA LEU A 159 9.26 -0.47 25.48
C LEU A 159 9.77 -1.66 24.67
N ARG A 160 10.05 -1.46 23.38
CA ARG A 160 10.57 -2.54 22.53
C ARG A 160 11.92 -3.06 23.04
N HIS A 161 12.81 -2.17 23.48
CA HIS A 161 14.09 -2.56 24.09
C HIS A 161 13.85 -3.46 25.32
N LEU A 162 12.94 -3.08 26.20
CA LEU A 162 12.59 -3.86 27.39
C LEU A 162 12.06 -5.26 27.03
N LEU A 163 11.15 -5.34 26.06
CA LEU A 163 10.58 -6.61 25.58
C LEU A 163 11.67 -7.55 25.05
N ASN A 164 12.55 -7.04 24.19
CA ASN A 164 13.64 -7.84 23.60
C ASN A 164 14.66 -8.28 24.65
N LEU A 165 15.01 -7.40 25.59
CA LEU A 165 15.94 -7.73 26.65
C LEU A 165 15.36 -8.82 27.57
N HIS A 166 14.07 -8.71 27.93
CA HIS A 166 13.40 -9.74 28.71
C HIS A 166 13.36 -11.08 27.96
N ALA A 167 12.95 -11.08 26.70
CA ALA A 167 12.92 -12.29 25.88
C ALA A 167 14.30 -12.97 25.76
N ALA A 168 15.38 -12.19 25.71
CA ALA A 168 16.74 -12.71 25.57
C ALA A 168 17.38 -13.16 26.90
N LYS A 169 16.95 -12.62 28.04
CA LYS A 169 17.64 -12.78 29.33
C LYS A 169 16.85 -13.54 30.39
N ALA A 170 15.53 -13.50 30.32
CA ALA A 170 14.66 -13.99 31.38
C ALA A 170 13.60 -14.98 30.88
N ALA A 171 13.11 -14.81 29.65
CA ALA A 171 12.06 -15.66 29.14
C ALA A 171 12.56 -17.05 28.71
N ALA A 172 11.72 -18.07 28.87
CA ALA A 172 12.02 -19.46 28.52
C ALA A 172 11.10 -20.00 27.42
N GLY A 173 11.48 -21.13 26.82
CA GLY A 173 10.67 -21.81 25.81
C GLY A 173 10.83 -21.27 24.38
N GLY A 174 9.89 -21.63 23.51
CA GLY A 174 9.85 -21.24 22.09
C GLY A 174 9.54 -19.75 21.90
N LEU A 175 9.65 -19.25 20.66
CA LEU A 175 9.49 -17.82 20.35
C LEU A 175 8.18 -17.24 20.90
N LEU A 176 7.05 -17.89 20.62
CA LEU A 176 5.73 -17.40 21.03
C LEU A 176 5.57 -17.37 22.57
N ALA A 177 6.14 -18.36 23.27
CA ALA A 177 6.14 -18.37 24.74
C ALA A 177 6.98 -17.21 25.30
N ARG A 178 8.16 -16.96 24.73
CA ARG A 178 9.00 -15.82 25.13
C ARG A 178 8.35 -14.47 24.86
N VAL A 179 7.60 -14.34 23.76
CA VAL A 179 6.80 -13.14 23.45
C VAL A 179 5.75 -12.93 24.53
N ASP A 180 4.97 -13.97 24.85
CA ASP A 180 3.90 -13.91 25.85
C ASP A 180 4.45 -13.55 27.26
N GLU A 181 5.51 -14.22 27.70
CA GLU A 181 6.18 -13.92 28.97
C GLU A 181 6.71 -12.48 29.02
N SER A 182 7.26 -11.98 27.92
CA SER A 182 7.80 -10.61 27.85
C SER A 182 6.70 -9.55 27.88
N LEU A 183 5.55 -9.81 27.25
CA LEU A 183 4.38 -8.93 27.35
C LEU A 183 3.80 -8.93 28.77
N HIS A 184 3.72 -10.09 29.42
CA HIS A 184 3.31 -10.20 30.81
C HIS A 184 4.25 -9.44 31.75
N PHE A 185 5.56 -9.54 31.51
CA PHE A 185 6.55 -8.76 32.26
C PHE A 185 6.38 -7.26 32.02
N ALA A 186 6.27 -6.81 30.76
CA ALA A 186 6.05 -5.40 30.45
C ALA A 186 4.79 -4.85 31.12
N GLN A 187 3.69 -5.61 31.14
CA GLN A 187 2.48 -5.21 31.87
C GLN A 187 2.75 -4.97 33.35
N ARG A 188 3.50 -5.86 34.03
CA ARG A 188 3.85 -5.65 35.44
C ARG A 188 4.66 -4.37 35.66
N VAL A 189 5.49 -3.99 34.69
CA VAL A 189 6.25 -2.73 34.75
C VAL A 189 5.32 -1.53 34.51
N VAL A 190 4.33 -1.65 33.61
CA VAL A 190 3.27 -0.65 33.42
C VAL A 190 2.47 -0.46 34.71
N ASP A 191 2.03 -1.55 35.33
CA ASP A 191 1.20 -1.55 36.54
C ASP A 191 1.92 -0.92 37.75
N ALA A 192 3.26 -0.94 37.75
CA ALA A 192 4.07 -0.24 38.76
C ALA A 192 3.87 1.29 38.73
N SER A 193 3.28 1.84 37.66
CA SER A 193 2.83 3.24 37.55
C SER A 193 3.91 4.25 37.93
N ALA A 194 5.12 4.06 37.39
CA ALA A 194 6.29 4.86 37.73
C ALA A 194 7.14 5.22 36.50
N GLY A 195 7.82 6.37 36.56
CA GLY A 195 8.86 6.76 35.61
C GLY A 195 8.36 6.82 34.17
N TYR A 196 8.93 6.00 33.30
CA TYR A 196 8.63 6.00 31.86
C TYR A 196 7.14 5.79 31.55
N PHE A 197 6.47 4.82 32.16
CA PHE A 197 5.05 4.56 31.86
C PHE A 197 4.09 5.57 32.48
N ASP A 198 4.52 6.28 33.54
CA ASP A 198 3.77 7.41 34.13
C ASP A 198 3.84 8.65 33.22
N LEU A 199 5.02 8.93 32.65
CA LEU A 199 5.21 10.01 31.69
C LEU A 199 4.62 9.72 30.31
N TYR A 200 4.49 8.44 29.93
CA TYR A 200 3.97 8.00 28.64
C TYR A 200 2.83 6.96 28.79
N PRO A 201 1.66 7.36 29.33
CA PRO A 201 0.55 6.44 29.60
C PRO A 201 -0.01 5.80 28.32
N SER A 202 0.10 6.49 27.18
CA SER A 202 -0.27 5.94 25.87
C SER A 202 0.55 4.70 25.48
N VAL A 203 1.81 4.62 25.92
CA VAL A 203 2.66 3.44 25.72
C VAL A 203 2.21 2.30 26.64
N GLY A 204 1.77 2.61 27.87
CA GLY A 204 1.13 1.63 28.75
C GLY A 204 -0.12 1.01 28.13
N ASN A 205 -1.04 1.85 27.62
CA ASN A 205 -2.25 1.42 26.92
C ASN A 205 -1.92 0.58 25.66
N MET A 206 -0.81 0.88 25.00
CA MET A 206 -0.31 0.10 23.87
C MET A 206 0.09 -1.31 24.29
N VAL A 207 0.74 -1.51 25.45
CA VAL A 207 1.04 -2.86 25.97
C VAL A 207 -0.24 -3.67 26.13
N GLU A 208 -1.28 -3.08 26.71
CA GLU A 208 -2.59 -3.73 26.86
C GLU A 208 -3.22 -4.11 25.52
N SER A 209 -3.06 -3.23 24.52
CA SER A 209 -3.58 -3.44 23.17
C SER A 209 -2.82 -4.55 22.43
N ILE A 210 -1.48 -4.53 22.50
CA ILE A 210 -0.60 -5.54 21.89
C ILE A 210 -0.88 -6.93 22.44
N ARG A 211 -1.19 -7.06 23.74
CA ARG A 211 -1.54 -8.35 24.37
C ARG A 211 -2.79 -9.01 23.79
N LYS A 212 -3.67 -8.24 23.15
CA LYS A 212 -4.88 -8.74 22.49
C LYS A 212 -4.61 -9.21 21.06
N LEU A 213 -3.45 -8.91 20.50
CA LEU A 213 -3.09 -9.30 19.14
C LEU A 213 -2.59 -10.74 19.08
N ASP A 214 -2.59 -11.28 17.87
CA ASP A 214 -2.00 -12.57 17.57
C ASP A 214 -0.48 -12.56 17.83
N ARG A 215 0.03 -13.62 18.47
CA ARG A 215 1.44 -13.66 18.91
C ARG A 215 2.40 -13.69 17.71
N SER A 216 1.97 -14.22 16.57
CA SER A 216 2.76 -14.22 15.35
C SER A 216 2.99 -12.81 14.85
N TYR A 217 1.91 -12.02 14.73
CA TYR A 217 2.00 -10.61 14.37
C TYR A 217 2.91 -9.83 15.33
N VAL A 218 2.72 -10.02 16.64
CA VAL A 218 3.55 -9.34 17.66
C VAL A 218 5.02 -9.72 17.55
N SER A 219 5.33 -10.99 17.27
CA SER A 219 6.72 -11.43 17.11
C SER A 219 7.43 -10.72 15.94
N HIS A 220 6.74 -10.54 14.82
CA HIS A 220 7.25 -9.82 13.65
C HIS A 220 7.40 -8.32 13.94
N GLU A 221 6.41 -7.69 14.55
CA GLU A 221 6.43 -6.23 14.73
C GLU A 221 7.38 -5.80 15.88
N TYR A 222 7.46 -6.53 16.99
CA TYR A 222 8.15 -6.05 18.20
C TYR A 222 9.42 -6.84 18.58
N PHE A 223 9.60 -8.06 18.08
CA PHE A 223 10.72 -8.93 18.47
C PHE A 223 11.73 -9.22 17.35
N ASN A 224 11.56 -8.59 16.18
CA ASN A 224 12.57 -8.62 15.12
C ASN A 224 13.90 -8.04 15.62
N ARG A 225 15.01 -8.72 15.30
CA ARG A 225 16.35 -8.37 15.80
C ARG A 225 16.80 -6.98 15.37
N HIS A 226 16.54 -6.65 14.12
CA HIS A 226 16.86 -5.36 13.53
C HIS A 226 15.59 -4.53 13.44
N TRP A 227 15.60 -3.38 14.10
CA TRP A 227 14.62 -2.33 13.93
C TRP A 227 15.24 -1.00 14.30
N LEU A 228 15.38 -0.15 13.30
CA LEU A 228 15.91 1.20 13.46
C LEU A 228 15.03 2.17 12.69
N PRO A 229 14.11 2.88 13.36
CA PRO A 229 13.44 4.03 12.80
C PRO A 229 14.45 5.16 12.59
N GLU A 230 14.65 5.55 11.33
CA GLU A 230 15.47 6.71 10.94
C GLU A 230 14.55 7.92 10.66
N SER A 231 15.04 9.11 10.92
CA SER A 231 14.40 10.36 10.52
C SER A 231 14.50 10.56 9.01
N PHE A 232 13.63 11.40 8.44
CA PHE A 232 13.68 11.73 7.01
C PHE A 232 15.07 12.22 6.57
N SER A 233 15.72 13.08 7.36
CA SER A 233 17.03 13.64 7.03
C SER A 233 18.12 12.58 6.93
N GLU A 234 18.11 11.58 7.80
CA GLU A 234 19.07 10.45 7.77
C GLU A 234 18.86 9.58 6.52
N VAL A 235 17.61 9.20 6.20
CA VAL A 235 17.28 8.42 5.01
C VAL A 235 17.61 9.19 3.73
N SER A 236 17.22 10.47 3.68
CA SER A 236 17.48 11.34 2.52
C SER A 236 18.98 11.55 2.30
N ALA A 237 19.78 11.70 3.36
CA ALA A 237 21.23 11.84 3.23
C ALA A 237 21.88 10.58 2.64
N ARG A 238 21.45 9.39 3.09
CA ARG A 238 21.97 8.13 2.56
C ARG A 238 21.57 7.91 1.10
N LEU A 239 20.32 8.20 0.74
CA LEU A 239 19.84 8.07 -0.64
C LEU A 239 20.49 9.10 -1.59
N ALA A 240 20.93 10.25 -1.09
CA ALA A 240 21.67 11.24 -1.89
C ALA A 240 22.98 10.66 -2.45
N GLU A 241 23.62 9.70 -1.77
CA GLU A 241 24.82 8.99 -2.29
C GLU A 241 24.52 8.20 -3.59
N ALA A 242 23.26 7.77 -3.77
CA ALA A 242 22.76 7.15 -4.99
C ALA A 242 22.22 8.17 -6.02
N LYS A 243 22.43 9.47 -5.79
CA LYS A 243 21.94 10.60 -6.60
C LYS A 243 20.41 10.71 -6.63
N MET A 244 19.78 10.38 -5.50
CA MET A 244 18.34 10.43 -5.34
C MET A 244 17.91 11.71 -4.63
N ASP A 245 16.92 12.39 -5.21
CA ASP A 245 16.30 13.57 -4.62
C ASP A 245 14.87 13.26 -4.20
N PHE A 246 14.46 13.69 -3.00
CA PHE A 246 13.08 13.54 -2.56
C PHE A 246 12.14 14.33 -3.49
N ALA A 247 11.09 13.67 -3.97
CA ALA A 247 10.19 14.21 -4.98
C ALA A 247 8.76 14.41 -4.47
N ALA A 248 8.19 13.40 -3.80
CA ALA A 248 6.81 13.44 -3.32
C ALA A 248 6.58 12.41 -2.19
N SER A 249 5.51 12.60 -1.42
CA SER A 249 4.89 11.49 -0.68
C SER A 249 4.06 10.64 -1.64
N ALA A 250 4.04 9.32 -1.45
CA ALA A 250 3.10 8.45 -2.14
C ALA A 250 1.67 8.58 -1.57
N SER A 251 1.53 9.13 -0.36
CA SER A 251 0.23 9.59 0.15
C SER A 251 -0.11 10.93 -0.50
N LEU A 252 -1.00 10.93 -1.49
CA LEU A 252 -1.34 12.14 -2.27
C LEU A 252 -1.84 13.29 -1.40
N ILE A 253 -2.58 12.99 -0.33
CA ILE A 253 -3.09 14.00 0.60
C ILE A 253 -1.95 14.77 1.26
N ASP A 254 -0.82 14.11 1.56
CA ASP A 254 0.36 14.76 2.13
C ASP A 254 1.02 15.75 1.17
N ASN A 255 0.82 15.59 -0.13
CA ASN A 255 1.38 16.48 -1.15
C ASN A 255 0.56 17.78 -1.32
N MET A 256 -0.68 17.80 -0.80
CA MET A 256 -1.63 18.87 -1.02
C MET A 256 -1.38 20.04 -0.06
N PRO A 257 -1.28 21.28 -0.56
CA PRO A 257 -1.16 22.46 0.27
C PRO A 257 -2.31 22.54 1.29
N GLY A 258 -1.94 22.67 2.56
CA GLY A 258 -2.87 22.88 3.67
C GLY A 258 -3.67 21.66 4.14
N LEU A 259 -3.46 20.47 3.55
CA LEU A 259 -4.00 19.21 4.08
C LEU A 259 -2.93 18.36 4.78
N GLY A 260 -1.65 18.57 4.48
CA GLY A 260 -0.56 17.80 5.06
C GLY A 260 -0.23 18.11 6.53
N VAL A 261 -0.66 19.28 7.04
CA VAL A 261 -0.40 19.75 8.42
C VAL A 261 -1.54 20.64 8.93
N PRO A 262 -1.66 20.85 10.27
CA PRO A 262 -2.59 21.83 10.82
C PRO A 262 -2.37 23.24 10.26
N SER A 263 -3.46 23.98 10.03
CA SER A 263 -3.42 25.31 9.38
C SER A 263 -2.50 26.31 10.07
N HIS A 264 -2.47 26.31 11.41
CA HIS A 264 -1.62 27.20 12.20
C HIS A 264 -0.12 26.90 12.08
N CYS A 265 0.28 25.73 11.57
CA CYS A 265 1.67 25.36 11.37
C CYS A 265 2.21 25.72 9.97
N GLN A 266 1.35 26.10 9.02
CA GLN A 266 1.74 26.35 7.64
C GLN A 266 2.77 27.47 7.50
N GLY A 267 2.61 28.55 8.28
CA GLY A 267 3.54 29.69 8.27
C GLY A 267 4.95 29.30 8.73
N LEU A 268 5.07 28.40 9.71
CA LEU A 268 6.36 27.88 10.16
C LEU A 268 7.04 27.10 9.04
N LEU A 269 6.34 26.15 8.41
CA LEU A 269 6.89 25.36 7.32
C LEU A 269 7.28 26.21 6.11
N ALA A 270 6.46 27.20 5.74
CA ALA A 270 6.76 28.11 4.64
C ALA A 270 8.04 28.94 4.85
N SER A 271 8.49 29.10 6.10
CA SER A 271 9.74 29.81 6.41
C SER A 271 11.01 28.97 6.24
N ILE A 272 10.88 27.65 6.03
CA ILE A 272 12.00 26.70 5.95
C ILE A 272 12.31 26.41 4.47
N SER A 273 13.51 26.81 4.02
CA SER A 273 13.96 26.57 2.64
C SER A 273 14.71 25.24 2.46
N ASP A 274 15.41 24.77 3.50
CA ASP A 274 16.13 23.49 3.45
C ASP A 274 15.15 22.32 3.49
N LEU A 275 15.22 21.42 2.52
CA LEU A 275 14.25 20.34 2.36
C LEU A 275 14.33 19.31 3.49
N ALA A 276 15.54 18.97 3.94
CA ALA A 276 15.73 18.01 5.03
C ALA A 276 15.13 18.54 6.34
N LEU A 277 15.36 19.82 6.63
CA LEU A 277 14.76 20.50 7.77
C LEU A 277 13.24 20.65 7.62
N TYR A 278 12.74 20.99 6.42
CA TYR A 278 11.32 21.14 6.16
C TYR A 278 10.55 19.85 6.43
N GLU A 279 10.98 18.75 5.81
CA GLU A 279 10.31 17.45 5.92
C GLU A 279 10.47 16.84 7.31
N THR A 280 11.63 17.03 7.95
CA THR A 280 11.84 16.62 9.34
C THR A 280 10.95 17.44 10.28
N THR A 281 10.86 18.76 10.12
CA THR A 281 9.96 19.61 10.94
C THR A 281 8.51 19.21 10.76
N ARG A 282 8.10 18.92 9.53
CA ARG A 282 6.77 18.38 9.23
C ARG A 282 6.51 17.08 9.99
N ASP A 283 7.47 16.16 10.04
CA ASP A 283 7.32 14.90 10.79
C ASP A 283 7.08 15.13 12.28
N TYR A 284 7.71 16.16 12.88
CA TYR A 284 7.44 16.55 14.26
C TYR A 284 6.06 17.16 14.45
N ILE A 285 5.60 17.99 13.51
CA ILE A 285 4.27 18.61 13.58
C ILE A 285 3.14 17.56 13.57
N VAL A 286 3.29 16.51 12.77
CA VAL A 286 2.25 15.46 12.61
C VAL A 286 2.56 14.18 13.36
N ASN A 287 3.61 14.18 14.18
CA ASN A 287 4.12 13.01 14.90
C ASN A 287 4.25 11.76 13.99
N ARG A 288 4.88 11.94 12.83
CA ARG A 288 4.92 10.93 11.75
C ARG A 288 5.58 9.65 12.25
N GLN A 289 4.87 8.53 12.08
CA GLN A 289 5.32 7.18 12.41
C GLN A 289 5.80 6.40 11.19
N PHE A 290 5.19 6.61 10.02
CA PHE A 290 5.49 5.84 8.82
C PHE A 290 5.52 6.73 7.59
N ARG A 291 6.63 6.72 6.85
CA ARG A 291 6.78 7.44 5.59
C ARG A 291 6.66 6.49 4.40
N ARG A 292 6.13 7.03 3.31
CA ARG A 292 6.03 6.41 1.99
C ARG A 292 6.53 7.45 1.00
N ASP A 293 7.83 7.45 0.79
CA ASP A 293 8.50 8.51 0.06
C ASP A 293 8.83 8.06 -1.37
N ILE A 294 8.72 9.01 -2.30
CA ILE A 294 9.11 8.84 -3.69
C ILE A 294 10.32 9.74 -3.94
N TYR A 295 11.40 9.13 -4.42
CA TYR A 295 12.61 9.82 -4.86
C TYR A 295 12.78 9.67 -6.37
N VAL A 296 13.44 10.63 -7.00
CA VAL A 296 13.78 10.58 -8.44
C VAL A 296 15.27 10.78 -8.61
N LYS A 297 15.87 10.05 -9.56
CA LYS A 297 17.29 10.17 -9.88
C LYS A 297 17.52 11.31 -10.86
N GLY A 298 18.06 12.43 -10.39
CA GLY A 298 18.20 13.65 -11.19
C GLY A 298 16.87 14.39 -11.35
N LYS A 299 16.31 14.84 -10.21
CA LYS A 299 15.01 15.51 -10.16
C LYS A 299 14.97 16.76 -11.04
N ARG A 300 13.88 16.91 -11.81
CA ARG A 300 13.58 18.10 -12.61
C ARG A 300 12.17 18.60 -12.30
N GLN A 301 12.02 19.91 -12.17
CA GLN A 301 10.72 20.55 -11.96
C GLN A 301 10.07 20.83 -13.32
N MET A 302 8.81 20.43 -13.46
CA MET A 302 7.96 20.79 -14.60
C MET A 302 7.44 22.22 -14.44
N SER A 303 7.32 22.91 -15.57
CA SER A 303 6.54 24.15 -15.67
C SER A 303 5.05 23.89 -15.49
N VAL A 304 4.28 24.93 -15.18
CA VAL A 304 2.82 24.85 -15.06
C VAL A 304 2.18 24.34 -16.36
N ALA A 305 2.74 24.71 -17.52
CA ALA A 305 2.26 24.26 -18.83
C ALA A 305 2.50 22.76 -19.04
N GLU A 306 3.68 22.24 -18.67
CA GLU A 306 3.98 20.81 -18.74
C GLU A 306 3.07 19.99 -17.82
N VAL A 307 2.82 20.46 -16.59
CA VAL A 307 1.85 19.79 -15.69
C VAL A 307 0.46 19.75 -16.31
N ALA A 308 0.00 20.87 -16.88
CA ALA A 308 -1.31 20.96 -17.52
C ALA A 308 -1.44 20.03 -18.73
N ASP A 309 -0.40 19.89 -19.54
CA ASP A 309 -0.35 18.96 -20.68
C ASP A 309 -0.36 17.51 -20.22
N ARG A 310 0.42 17.17 -19.19
CA ARG A 310 0.46 15.81 -18.63
C ARG A 310 -0.86 15.37 -18.00
N LEU A 311 -1.63 16.29 -17.43
CA LEU A 311 -2.96 16.00 -16.90
C LEU A 311 -3.95 15.55 -17.98
N GLU A 312 -3.80 16.03 -19.23
CA GLU A 312 -4.68 15.62 -20.34
C GLU A 312 -4.51 14.14 -20.73
N ALA A 313 -3.39 13.51 -20.36
CA ALA A 313 -3.18 12.09 -20.58
C ALA A 313 -3.95 11.19 -19.59
N TYR A 314 -4.58 11.78 -18.57
CA TYR A 314 -5.31 11.04 -17.54
C TYR A 314 -6.81 11.04 -17.78
N SER A 315 -7.41 9.88 -17.52
CA SER A 315 -8.85 9.76 -17.27
C SER A 315 -9.07 9.30 -15.83
N PHE A 316 -10.32 9.43 -15.36
CA PHE A 316 -10.68 9.15 -13.98
C PHE A 316 -11.91 8.24 -13.91
N LEU A 317 -11.82 7.23 -13.05
CA LEU A 317 -12.87 6.25 -12.78
C LEU A 317 -13.33 6.40 -11.33
N THR A 318 -14.64 6.42 -11.09
CA THR A 318 -15.17 6.35 -9.72
C THR A 318 -15.04 4.93 -9.18
N LEU A 319 -14.59 4.81 -7.93
CA LEU A 319 -14.54 3.55 -7.17
C LEU A 319 -15.65 3.50 -6.12
N ALA A 320 -16.03 4.65 -5.56
CA ALA A 320 -17.16 4.78 -4.65
C ALA A 320 -18.49 4.93 -5.42
N GLU A 321 -19.55 4.34 -4.90
CA GLU A 321 -20.93 4.44 -5.43
C GLU A 321 -21.82 5.34 -4.54
N THR A 322 -21.22 6.30 -3.85
CA THR A 322 -21.97 7.21 -2.97
C THR A 322 -22.64 8.32 -3.79
N GLU A 323 -23.94 8.51 -3.60
CA GLU A 323 -24.69 9.62 -4.24
C GLU A 323 -24.13 10.99 -3.81
N GLN A 324 -23.75 11.12 -2.53
CA GLN A 324 -23.18 12.34 -1.97
C GLN A 324 -21.75 12.10 -1.49
N LEU A 325 -20.86 13.04 -1.81
CA LEU A 325 -19.47 12.98 -1.39
C LEU A 325 -19.35 13.36 0.09
N PRO A 326 -18.77 12.52 0.96
CA PRO A 326 -18.39 12.96 2.30
C PRO A 326 -17.43 14.15 2.19
N LEU A 327 -17.68 15.25 2.92
CA LEU A 327 -16.82 16.43 2.86
C LEU A 327 -15.79 16.49 4.00
N THR A 328 -15.75 15.49 4.87
CA THR A 328 -14.75 15.37 5.93
C THR A 328 -13.70 14.35 5.55
N LEU A 329 -12.44 14.68 5.80
CA LEU A 329 -11.28 13.84 5.50
C LEU A 329 -10.34 13.80 6.70
N THR A 330 -9.91 12.59 7.09
CA THR A 330 -8.80 12.40 8.01
C THR A 330 -7.48 12.61 7.28
N THR A 331 -6.58 13.39 7.87
CA THR A 331 -5.28 13.78 7.34
C THR A 331 -4.21 13.58 8.42
N ALA A 332 -2.93 13.69 8.04
CA ALA A 332 -1.84 13.71 9.03
C ALA A 332 -1.94 14.91 9.99
N GLY A 333 -2.57 16.01 9.57
CA GLY A 333 -2.83 17.19 10.41
C GLY A 333 -4.07 17.09 11.29
N GLY A 334 -4.75 15.93 11.35
CA GLY A 334 -6.03 15.75 12.04
C GLY A 334 -7.19 15.64 11.05
N SER A 335 -8.24 16.43 11.22
CA SER A 335 -9.40 16.43 10.31
C SER A 335 -9.41 17.69 9.42
N ALA A 336 -9.79 17.52 8.16
CA ALA A 336 -9.99 18.60 7.20
C ALA A 336 -11.41 18.56 6.62
N THR A 337 -11.97 19.74 6.36
CA THR A 337 -13.27 19.89 5.69
C THR A 337 -13.06 20.40 4.27
N LEU A 338 -13.55 19.63 3.30
CA LEU A 338 -13.51 19.93 1.88
C LEU A 338 -14.56 20.99 1.53
N ARG A 339 -14.21 21.92 0.64
CA ARG A 339 -15.10 23.00 0.19
C ARG A 339 -16.19 22.45 -0.72
N SER A 340 -17.43 22.45 -0.23
CA SER A 340 -18.59 21.90 -0.95
C SER A 340 -18.72 22.49 -2.37
N GLU A 341 -18.52 23.80 -2.49
CA GLU A 341 -18.61 24.55 -3.75
C GLU A 341 -17.59 24.15 -4.82
N ILE A 342 -16.55 23.40 -4.46
CA ILE A 342 -15.57 22.84 -5.41
C ILE A 342 -15.77 21.32 -5.56
N TYR A 343 -15.84 20.61 -4.44
CA TYR A 343 -15.78 19.15 -4.46
C TYR A 343 -17.08 18.51 -4.93
N GLN A 344 -18.24 19.09 -4.60
CA GLN A 344 -19.53 18.54 -4.98
C GLN A 344 -19.77 18.63 -6.50
N PRO A 345 -19.53 19.76 -7.20
CA PRO A 345 -19.67 19.81 -8.66
C PRO A 345 -18.71 18.87 -9.40
N VAL A 346 -17.48 18.70 -8.90
CA VAL A 346 -16.52 17.73 -9.49
C VAL A 346 -17.01 16.30 -9.31
N TRP A 347 -17.55 15.97 -8.14
CA TRP A 347 -18.14 14.64 -7.89
C TRP A 347 -19.34 14.37 -8.80
N GLU A 348 -20.25 15.34 -8.93
CA GLU A 348 -21.41 15.23 -9.83
C GLU A 348 -20.97 15.04 -11.29
N ALA A 349 -19.95 15.78 -11.74
CA ALA A 349 -19.39 15.64 -13.08
C ALA A 349 -18.78 14.25 -13.33
N LEU A 350 -18.19 13.61 -12.32
CA LEU A 350 -17.68 12.24 -12.38
C LEU A 350 -18.84 11.22 -12.41
N MET A 351 -19.82 11.38 -11.51
CA MET A 351 -20.96 10.46 -11.38
C MET A 351 -21.86 10.46 -12.62
N ALA A 352 -21.98 11.58 -13.33
CA ALA A 352 -22.73 11.69 -14.58
C ALA A 352 -22.26 10.71 -15.69
N SER A 353 -21.06 10.15 -15.58
CA SER A 353 -20.53 9.15 -16.52
C SER A 353 -20.97 7.72 -16.23
N ASN A 354 -21.79 7.48 -15.18
CA ASN A 354 -22.27 6.15 -14.79
C ASN A 354 -21.13 5.11 -14.69
N GLY A 355 -19.98 5.56 -14.15
CA GLY A 355 -18.79 4.75 -13.95
C GLY A 355 -17.85 4.63 -15.15
N ALA A 356 -18.18 5.17 -16.33
CA ALA A 356 -17.21 5.21 -17.43
C ALA A 356 -16.02 6.11 -17.08
N ALA A 357 -14.83 5.77 -17.60
CA ALA A 357 -13.63 6.59 -17.44
C ALA A 357 -13.85 7.95 -18.10
N VAL A 358 -13.55 9.03 -17.38
CA VAL A 358 -13.75 10.40 -17.85
C VAL A 358 -12.41 11.08 -18.07
N PRO A 359 -12.07 11.48 -19.32
CA PRO A 359 -10.85 12.24 -19.59
C PRO A 359 -10.81 13.56 -18.81
N PHE A 360 -9.61 13.98 -18.41
CA PHE A 360 -9.41 15.24 -17.68
C PHE A 360 -10.01 16.43 -18.43
N GLY A 361 -9.73 16.60 -19.73
CA GLY A 361 -10.30 17.67 -20.56
C GLY A 361 -11.82 17.69 -20.57
N VAL A 362 -12.47 16.51 -20.58
CA VAL A 362 -13.94 16.42 -20.51
C VAL A 362 -14.48 16.89 -19.16
N LEU A 363 -13.77 16.58 -18.06
CA LEU A 363 -14.13 17.10 -16.73
C LEU A 363 -13.98 18.62 -16.66
N VAL A 364 -12.94 19.17 -17.29
CA VAL A 364 -12.74 20.63 -17.39
C VAL A 364 -13.94 21.29 -18.07
N ASP A 365 -14.40 20.75 -19.19
CA ASP A 365 -15.54 21.30 -19.92
C ASP A 365 -16.84 21.22 -19.10
N ARG A 366 -17.06 20.12 -18.36
CA ARG A 366 -18.26 19.91 -17.53
C ARG A 366 -18.38 20.90 -16.38
N ILE A 367 -17.26 21.27 -15.76
CA ILE A 367 -17.24 22.15 -14.59
C ILE A 367 -17.00 23.63 -14.94
N ALA A 368 -16.69 23.94 -16.20
CA ALA A 368 -16.32 25.29 -16.63
C ALA A 368 -17.41 26.33 -16.32
N SER A 369 -18.69 25.95 -16.42
CA SER A 369 -19.84 26.80 -16.13
C SER A 369 -19.99 27.15 -14.63
N VAL A 370 -19.36 26.38 -13.74
CA VAL A 370 -19.42 26.55 -12.28
C VAL A 370 -18.22 27.36 -11.75
N GLY A 371 -17.32 27.81 -12.64
CA GLY A 371 -16.19 28.66 -12.27
C GLY A 371 -15.03 27.93 -11.60
N ILE A 372 -15.01 26.59 -11.64
CA ILE A 372 -13.89 25.79 -11.12
C ILE A 372 -12.74 25.82 -12.13
N THR A 373 -11.57 26.24 -11.66
CA THR A 373 -10.36 26.29 -12.51
C THR A 373 -9.78 24.90 -12.74
N ARG A 374 -8.98 24.76 -13.81
CA ARG A 374 -8.23 23.51 -14.10
C ARG A 374 -7.31 23.08 -12.94
N SER A 375 -6.71 24.04 -12.23
CA SER A 375 -5.87 23.76 -11.06
C SER A 375 -6.69 23.19 -9.90
N GLN A 376 -7.84 23.80 -9.60
CA GLN A 376 -8.75 23.31 -8.56
C GLN A 376 -9.30 21.91 -8.89
N LEU A 377 -9.60 21.63 -10.16
CA LEU A 377 -9.97 20.28 -10.60
C LEU A 377 -8.84 19.29 -10.35
N ALA A 378 -7.61 19.60 -10.76
CA ALA A 378 -6.47 18.72 -10.56
C ALA A 378 -6.22 18.43 -9.06
N GLU A 379 -6.20 19.46 -8.21
CA GLU A 379 -6.11 19.31 -6.74
C GLU A 379 -7.24 18.45 -6.17
N THR A 380 -8.47 18.66 -6.62
CA THR A 380 -9.63 17.86 -6.22
C THR A 380 -9.42 16.39 -6.57
N LEU A 381 -8.97 16.10 -7.80
CA LEU A 381 -8.72 14.73 -8.25
C LEU A 381 -7.56 14.07 -7.50
N PHE A 382 -6.49 14.79 -7.16
CA PHE A 382 -5.42 14.28 -6.29
C PHE A 382 -5.96 13.89 -4.91
N VAL A 383 -6.82 14.73 -4.32
CA VAL A 383 -7.43 14.45 -3.00
C VAL A 383 -8.38 13.25 -3.06
N LEU A 384 -9.29 13.20 -4.04
CA LEU A 384 -10.23 12.08 -4.22
C LEU A 384 -9.51 10.75 -4.51
N THR A 385 -8.40 10.82 -5.24
CA THR A 385 -7.54 9.66 -5.48
C THR A 385 -6.79 9.21 -4.22
N GLY A 386 -6.33 10.17 -3.41
CA GLY A 386 -5.68 9.90 -2.13
C GLY A 386 -6.62 9.31 -1.09
N ARG A 387 -7.90 9.70 -1.11
CA ARG A 387 -8.95 9.14 -0.25
C ARG A 387 -9.46 7.78 -0.73
N GLY A 388 -9.34 7.50 -2.03
CA GLY A 388 -9.73 6.23 -2.64
C GLY A 388 -11.11 6.23 -3.31
N ASP A 389 -11.74 7.40 -3.50
CA ASP A 389 -13.04 7.48 -4.19
C ASP A 389 -12.91 7.38 -5.70
N VAL A 390 -11.75 7.78 -6.22
CA VAL A 390 -11.46 7.87 -7.65
C VAL A 390 -10.12 7.20 -7.94
N ALA A 391 -10.01 6.56 -9.09
CA ALA A 391 -8.76 6.05 -9.62
C ALA A 391 -8.34 6.82 -10.87
N PRO A 392 -7.08 7.29 -10.95
CA PRO A 392 -6.51 7.77 -12.19
C PRO A 392 -6.21 6.56 -13.08
N THR A 393 -6.41 6.75 -14.38
CA THR A 393 -5.95 5.83 -15.42
C THR A 393 -5.20 6.63 -16.47
N SER A 394 -4.06 6.10 -16.91
CA SER A 394 -3.23 6.70 -17.96
C SER A 394 -3.28 5.78 -19.17
N GLN A 395 -3.69 6.33 -20.32
CA GLN A 395 -4.13 5.65 -21.56
C GLN A 395 -5.61 5.25 -21.58
N SER A 396 -6.26 5.54 -22.70
CA SER A 396 -7.71 5.38 -22.92
C SER A 396 -8.18 3.92 -23.10
N ALA A 397 -7.26 2.97 -23.14
CA ALA A 397 -7.56 1.55 -23.17
C ALA A 397 -6.41 0.77 -22.54
N THR A 398 -6.71 -0.02 -21.52
CA THR A 398 -5.84 -1.09 -21.07
C THR A 398 -5.59 -2.04 -22.24
N PRO A 399 -4.34 -2.44 -22.54
CA PRO A 399 -4.10 -3.53 -23.48
C PRO A 399 -4.94 -4.74 -23.10
N GLU A 400 -5.56 -5.39 -24.08
CA GLU A 400 -6.38 -6.59 -23.85
C GLU A 400 -5.59 -7.68 -23.09
N ASP A 401 -4.28 -7.76 -23.32
CA ASP A 401 -3.36 -8.65 -22.61
C ASP A 401 -3.30 -8.36 -21.10
N ASP A 402 -3.35 -7.09 -20.68
CA ASP A 402 -3.35 -6.69 -19.27
C ASP A 402 -4.68 -7.10 -18.59
N ARG A 403 -5.79 -6.99 -19.33
CA ARG A 403 -7.11 -7.45 -18.87
C ARG A 403 -7.15 -8.98 -18.73
N ILE A 404 -6.69 -9.71 -19.74
CA ILE A 404 -6.61 -11.18 -19.73
C ILE A 404 -5.74 -11.64 -18.56
N ALA A 405 -4.55 -11.06 -18.40
CA ALA A 405 -3.63 -11.37 -17.32
C ALA A 405 -4.23 -11.09 -15.93
N SER A 406 -4.90 -9.95 -15.77
CA SER A 406 -5.56 -9.57 -14.51
C SER A 406 -6.70 -10.50 -14.15
N VAL A 407 -7.57 -10.85 -15.11
CA VAL A 407 -8.67 -11.80 -14.89
C VAL A 407 -8.14 -13.19 -14.56
N ALA A 408 -7.11 -13.67 -15.27
CA ALA A 408 -6.52 -14.98 -15.00
C ALA A 408 -5.86 -15.05 -13.61
N LEU A 409 -5.13 -13.99 -13.22
CA LEU A 409 -4.59 -13.84 -11.87
C LEU A 409 -5.71 -13.85 -10.82
N ASN A 410 -6.78 -13.07 -11.03
CA ASN A 410 -7.90 -13.00 -10.10
C ASN A 410 -8.62 -14.34 -9.93
N MET A 411 -8.81 -15.09 -11.02
CA MET A 411 -9.37 -16.44 -10.94
C MET A 411 -8.48 -17.36 -10.07
N GLU A 412 -7.15 -17.28 -10.19
CA GLU A 412 -6.25 -18.06 -9.35
C GLU A 412 -6.29 -17.64 -7.88
N LEU A 413 -6.31 -16.35 -7.59
CA LEU A 413 -6.46 -15.83 -6.22
C LEU A 413 -7.79 -16.31 -5.60
N CYS A 414 -8.89 -16.20 -6.35
CA CYS A 414 -10.19 -16.71 -5.92
C CYS A 414 -10.16 -18.23 -5.72
N ARG A 415 -9.54 -19.02 -6.60
CA ARG A 415 -9.39 -20.47 -6.39
C ARG A 415 -8.65 -20.79 -5.10
N ARG A 416 -7.58 -20.05 -4.79
CA ARG A 416 -6.80 -20.26 -3.56
C ARG A 416 -7.53 -19.88 -2.29
N SER A 417 -8.47 -18.93 -2.36
CA SER A 417 -9.31 -18.56 -1.23
C SER A 417 -10.14 -19.73 -0.68
N LYS A 418 -10.28 -20.82 -1.46
CA LYS A 418 -10.84 -22.11 -1.01
C LYS A 418 -9.98 -22.79 0.06
N TYR A 419 -8.70 -22.46 0.24
CA TYR A 419 -7.80 -23.19 1.14
C TYR A 419 -7.30 -22.40 2.34
N SER A 420 -7.25 -21.07 2.24
CA SER A 420 -6.81 -20.21 3.34
C SER A 420 -7.25 -18.76 3.13
N SER A 421 -7.18 -17.97 4.20
CA SER A 421 -7.26 -16.52 4.13
C SER A 421 -6.00 -15.99 3.43
N GLY A 422 -6.14 -15.71 2.14
CA GLY A 422 -5.07 -15.26 1.26
C GLY A 422 -5.08 -13.75 0.99
N ALA A 423 -4.77 -13.40 -0.26
CA ALA A 423 -4.89 -12.03 -0.76
C ALA A 423 -6.32 -11.49 -0.56
N ASN A 424 -6.46 -10.20 -0.23
CA ASN A 424 -7.75 -9.51 -0.12
C ASN A 424 -7.92 -8.43 -1.20
N ASN A 425 -7.21 -8.56 -2.31
CA ASN A 425 -7.19 -7.60 -3.40
C ASN A 425 -7.19 -8.33 -4.74
N LEU A 426 -7.99 -7.84 -5.68
CA LEU A 426 -8.03 -8.34 -7.05
C LEU A 426 -7.48 -7.29 -8.02
N ALA A 427 -6.64 -7.73 -8.95
CA ALA A 427 -6.05 -6.93 -10.01
C ALA A 427 -7.12 -6.27 -10.88
N ALA A 428 -6.97 -4.98 -11.12
CA ALA A 428 -7.90 -4.11 -11.84
C ALA A 428 -7.12 -3.36 -12.93
N SER A 429 -7.10 -3.97 -14.12
CA SER A 429 -6.27 -3.53 -15.25
C SER A 429 -6.61 -2.10 -15.70
N ASN A 430 -7.88 -1.69 -15.71
CA ASN A 430 -8.31 -0.36 -16.15
C ASN A 430 -7.82 0.79 -15.28
N ILE A 431 -7.30 0.50 -14.08
CA ILE A 431 -6.73 1.47 -13.16
C ILE A 431 -5.26 1.16 -12.81
N GLY A 432 -4.64 0.18 -13.49
CA GLY A 432 -3.25 -0.23 -13.26
C GLY A 432 -2.93 -0.57 -11.80
N SER A 433 -3.88 -1.11 -11.05
CA SER A 433 -3.84 -1.27 -9.58
C SER A 433 -4.74 -2.43 -9.14
N ALA A 434 -5.14 -2.50 -7.88
CA ALA A 434 -6.12 -3.47 -7.38
C ALA A 434 -7.26 -2.82 -6.60
N VAL A 435 -8.34 -3.57 -6.43
CA VAL A 435 -9.45 -3.21 -5.54
C VAL A 435 -9.60 -4.24 -4.41
N PRO A 436 -10.04 -3.82 -3.21
CA PRO A 436 -10.25 -4.72 -2.10
C PRO A 436 -11.42 -5.67 -2.39
N VAL A 437 -11.19 -6.97 -2.19
CA VAL A 437 -12.19 -8.02 -2.31
C VAL A 437 -11.90 -9.05 -1.23
N THR A 438 -12.82 -9.19 -0.27
CA THR A 438 -12.64 -10.09 0.88
C THR A 438 -12.70 -11.55 0.47
N ARG A 439 -12.16 -12.45 1.29
CA ARG A 439 -12.18 -13.90 1.03
C ARG A 439 -13.58 -14.43 0.67
N VAL A 440 -14.62 -14.07 1.43
CA VAL A 440 -15.99 -14.57 1.16
C VAL A 440 -16.51 -14.03 -0.17
N GLN A 441 -16.23 -12.76 -0.50
CA GLN A 441 -16.56 -12.19 -1.81
C GLN A 441 -15.83 -12.94 -2.94
N GLN A 442 -14.57 -13.32 -2.75
CA GLN A 442 -13.82 -14.12 -3.72
C GLN A 442 -14.42 -15.51 -3.94
N LEU A 443 -14.86 -16.19 -2.87
CA LEU A 443 -15.54 -17.48 -2.97
C LEU A 443 -16.86 -17.37 -3.73
N VAL A 444 -17.66 -16.33 -3.46
CA VAL A 444 -18.89 -16.06 -4.22
C VAL A 444 -18.57 -15.81 -5.69
N LEU A 445 -17.59 -14.95 -6.00
CA LEU A 445 -17.16 -14.70 -7.37
C LEU A 445 -16.71 -15.98 -8.07
N LEU A 446 -15.96 -16.83 -7.38
CA LEU A 446 -15.51 -18.12 -7.92
C LEU A 446 -16.68 -19.05 -8.25
N ALA A 447 -17.65 -19.19 -7.33
CA ALA A 447 -18.84 -20.01 -7.55
C ALA A 447 -19.65 -19.50 -8.75
N LEU A 448 -19.80 -18.17 -8.88
CA LEU A 448 -20.45 -17.54 -10.03
C LEU A 448 -19.70 -17.81 -11.35
N TRP A 449 -18.37 -17.69 -11.36
CA TRP A 449 -17.55 -17.96 -12.55
C TRP A 449 -17.47 -19.45 -12.91
N GLU A 450 -17.60 -20.35 -11.94
CA GLU A 450 -17.69 -21.80 -12.13
C GLU A 450 -19.11 -22.25 -12.55
N GLY A 451 -20.10 -21.34 -12.58
CA GLY A 451 -21.47 -21.65 -12.99
C GLY A 451 -22.24 -22.51 -11.98
N VAL A 452 -21.90 -22.40 -10.69
CA VAL A 452 -22.56 -23.14 -9.61
C VAL A 452 -23.99 -22.62 -9.41
N GLU A 453 -24.99 -23.53 -9.40
CA GLU A 453 -26.39 -23.17 -9.17
C GLU A 453 -26.64 -22.76 -7.71
N GLU A 454 -26.20 -23.58 -6.74
CA GLU A 454 -26.34 -23.33 -5.31
C GLU A 454 -25.11 -22.60 -4.74
N VAL A 455 -24.95 -21.33 -5.11
CA VAL A 455 -23.79 -20.50 -4.70
C VAL A 455 -23.61 -20.47 -3.19
N ASP A 456 -24.65 -20.08 -2.44
CA ASP A 456 -24.56 -19.86 -0.98
C ASP A 456 -24.15 -21.15 -0.25
N THR A 457 -24.83 -22.26 -0.56
CA THR A 457 -24.55 -23.59 0.02
C THR A 457 -23.15 -24.07 -0.34
N THR A 458 -22.69 -23.81 -1.56
CA THR A 458 -21.35 -24.20 -2.02
C THR A 458 -20.25 -23.41 -1.31
N VAL A 459 -20.42 -22.10 -1.17
CA VAL A 459 -19.49 -21.24 -0.43
C VAL A 459 -19.43 -21.66 1.04
N TRP A 460 -20.59 -21.91 1.66
CA TRP A 460 -20.65 -22.42 3.03
C TRP A 460 -19.93 -23.76 3.18
N ARG A 461 -20.13 -24.69 2.24
CA ARG A 461 -19.43 -25.98 2.25
C ARG A 461 -17.92 -25.79 2.23
N TRP A 462 -17.40 -24.94 1.33
CA TRP A 462 -15.95 -24.68 1.27
C TRP A 462 -15.38 -24.14 2.60
N LEU A 463 -16.09 -23.23 3.27
CA LEU A 463 -15.65 -22.68 4.55
C LEU A 463 -15.78 -23.68 5.70
N SER A 464 -16.93 -24.34 5.82
CA SER A 464 -17.22 -25.27 6.92
C SER A 464 -16.36 -26.54 6.89
N GLU A 465 -15.96 -27.03 5.71
CA GLU A 465 -15.00 -28.14 5.57
C GLU A 465 -13.62 -27.82 6.16
N GLN A 466 -13.28 -26.52 6.29
CA GLN A 466 -12.07 -26.05 6.97
C GLN A 466 -12.28 -25.71 8.45
N GLY A 467 -13.50 -25.91 8.97
CA GLY A 467 -13.88 -25.48 10.31
C GLY A 467 -14.01 -23.96 10.47
N GLU A 468 -14.13 -23.22 9.38
CA GLU A 468 -14.27 -21.77 9.41
C GLU A 468 -15.73 -21.31 9.52
N ARG A 469 -15.92 -20.18 10.18
CA ARG A 469 -17.21 -19.52 10.39
C ARG A 469 -17.09 -18.03 10.13
N LEU A 470 -18.17 -17.41 9.68
CA LEU A 470 -18.22 -15.98 9.43
C LEU A 470 -18.35 -15.20 10.74
N ILE A 471 -17.90 -13.95 10.69
CA ILE A 471 -18.06 -12.96 11.76
C ILE A 471 -18.97 -11.87 11.22
N SER A 472 -20.04 -11.55 11.94
CA SER A 472 -20.92 -10.41 11.64
C SER A 472 -20.98 -9.49 12.87
N GLU A 473 -20.77 -8.19 12.67
CA GLU A 473 -20.72 -7.18 13.74
C GLU A 473 -19.77 -7.52 14.91
N GLY A 474 -18.67 -8.23 14.61
CA GLY A 474 -17.67 -8.64 15.61
C GLY A 474 -18.04 -9.91 16.39
N VAL A 475 -19.15 -10.57 16.06
CA VAL A 475 -19.60 -11.82 16.69
C VAL A 475 -19.49 -12.97 15.69
N THR A 476 -18.91 -14.09 16.12
CA THR A 476 -18.87 -15.33 15.32
C THR A 476 -20.26 -15.92 15.17
N LEU A 477 -20.63 -16.27 13.95
CA LEU A 477 -21.91 -16.92 13.64
C LEU A 477 -21.82 -18.41 13.95
N GLU A 478 -22.69 -18.92 14.82
CA GLU A 478 -22.56 -20.26 15.41
C GLU A 478 -23.35 -21.33 14.64
N THR A 479 -24.49 -20.95 14.08
CA THR A 479 -25.40 -21.87 13.38
C THR A 479 -25.15 -21.87 11.87
N VAL A 480 -25.56 -22.97 11.21
CA VAL A 480 -25.47 -23.09 9.74
C VAL A 480 -26.34 -22.05 9.06
N GLU A 481 -27.53 -21.82 9.61
CA GLU A 481 -28.53 -20.88 9.10
C GLU A 481 -28.03 -19.43 9.15
N GLU A 482 -27.39 -19.02 10.25
CA GLU A 482 -26.79 -17.68 10.38
C GLU A 482 -25.68 -17.47 9.35
N ASN A 483 -24.78 -18.45 9.18
CA ASN A 483 -23.69 -18.35 8.21
C ASN A 483 -24.21 -18.28 6.77
N LEU A 484 -25.22 -19.10 6.43
CA LEU A 484 -25.85 -19.07 5.11
C LEU A 484 -26.56 -17.74 4.84
N GLU A 485 -27.20 -17.14 5.83
CA GLU A 485 -27.85 -15.83 5.69
C GLU A 485 -26.83 -14.71 5.43
N GLU A 486 -25.71 -14.69 6.16
CA GLU A 486 -24.65 -13.70 5.92
C GLU A 486 -24.00 -13.92 4.54
N ILE A 487 -23.78 -15.16 4.12
CA ILE A 487 -23.29 -15.47 2.77
C ILE A 487 -24.27 -14.97 1.71
N ARG A 488 -25.58 -15.14 1.90
CA ARG A 488 -26.62 -14.67 0.97
C ARG A 488 -26.62 -13.15 0.85
N LYS A 489 -26.46 -12.44 1.96
CA LYS A 489 -26.31 -10.98 1.97
C LYS A 489 -25.07 -10.55 1.18
N ILE A 490 -23.91 -11.16 1.46
CA ILE A 490 -22.67 -10.90 0.72
C ILE A 490 -22.83 -11.22 -0.76
N HIS A 491 -23.49 -12.32 -1.11
CA HIS A 491 -23.77 -12.69 -2.50
C HIS A 491 -24.65 -11.63 -3.19
N GLY A 492 -25.70 -11.13 -2.53
CA GLY A 492 -26.50 -10.02 -3.03
C GLY A 492 -25.66 -8.76 -3.31
N GLU A 493 -24.76 -8.39 -2.41
CA GLU A 493 -23.84 -7.26 -2.60
C GLU A 493 -22.83 -7.50 -3.72
N VAL A 494 -22.30 -8.72 -3.84
CA VAL A 494 -21.38 -9.12 -4.90
C VAL A 494 -22.04 -8.96 -6.27
N THR A 495 -23.25 -9.49 -6.43
CA THR A 495 -23.96 -9.49 -7.70
C THR A 495 -24.45 -8.09 -8.09
N SER A 496 -24.96 -7.31 -7.13
CA SER A 496 -25.57 -6.00 -7.40
C SER A 496 -24.58 -4.85 -7.52
N LYS A 497 -23.43 -4.91 -6.82
CA LYS A 497 -22.46 -3.80 -6.76
C LYS A 497 -21.05 -4.21 -7.18
N LEU A 498 -20.48 -5.22 -6.52
CA LEU A 498 -19.07 -5.53 -6.71
C LEU A 498 -18.75 -6.07 -8.11
N LEU A 499 -19.53 -7.01 -8.63
CA LEU A 499 -19.27 -7.61 -9.94
C LEU A 499 -19.41 -6.59 -11.09
N PRO A 500 -20.44 -5.71 -11.13
CA PRO A 500 -20.47 -4.58 -12.06
C PRO A 500 -19.22 -3.68 -11.96
N LEU A 501 -18.79 -3.35 -10.74
CA LEU A 501 -17.57 -2.58 -10.52
C LEU A 501 -16.33 -3.33 -11.06
N LEU A 502 -16.16 -4.61 -10.74
CA LEU A 502 -15.02 -5.41 -11.20
C LEU A 502 -14.96 -5.51 -12.73
N ARG A 503 -16.10 -5.69 -13.40
CA ARG A 503 -16.17 -5.68 -14.88
C ARG A 503 -15.71 -4.34 -15.45
N ARG A 504 -16.20 -3.24 -14.89
CA ARG A 504 -15.84 -1.87 -15.27
C ARG A 504 -14.35 -1.58 -15.09
N LEU A 505 -13.75 -2.18 -14.08
CA LEU A 505 -12.33 -2.03 -13.77
C LEU A 505 -11.42 -3.05 -14.49
N GLY A 506 -11.99 -3.93 -15.32
CA GLY A 506 -11.22 -4.97 -16.01
C GLY A 506 -10.63 -6.01 -15.06
N ALA A 507 -11.32 -6.26 -13.94
CA ALA A 507 -10.95 -7.22 -12.88
C ALA A 507 -11.77 -8.52 -12.93
N ALA A 508 -12.83 -8.58 -13.73
CA ALA A 508 -13.68 -9.75 -13.89
C ALA A 508 -13.91 -10.08 -15.38
N PRO A 509 -14.23 -11.35 -15.72
CA PRO A 509 -14.75 -11.70 -17.04
C PRO A 509 -16.00 -10.88 -17.39
N VAL A 510 -16.16 -10.58 -18.68
CA VAL A 510 -17.36 -9.89 -19.21
C VAL A 510 -18.55 -10.84 -19.14
#